data_AF-A0A850HEF7-F1
#
_entry.id   AF-A0A850HEF7-F1
#
_cell.length_a   1.000
_cell.length_b   1.000
_cell.length_c   1.000
_cell.angle_alpha   90.00
_cell.angle_beta   90.00
_cell.angle_gamma   90.00
#
_symmetry.space_group_name_H-M   'P 1'
#
loop_
_entity.id
_entity.type
_entity.pdbx_description
1 polymer ?
#
loop_
_entity_poly.entity_id
_entity_poly.type
_entity_poly.pdbx_seq_one_letter_code
_entity_poly.pdbx_strand_id
1 'polypeptide(L)'
;MNFATNKVSPDEQKLRGGYYTPIPLARYLCEWAIRDGGERVLEPSVGDGNFLLALDAANNSPDPLRVTAIELDECELDKAKRRTENADGIEVAWRRGDFFEEFGKIDRKFDVVLGNPPFIRFQYFDPESRETAFEHLRSFGYKPTKLANAWAAFVQLSIEALRPGGRLAMVIPAELLQVKYAEELRDRLTQMFEHVVLVTFQRLVFEGIQQEVVLVLAEGKREEPSDHALIHTIEFADADELFGLRSITDAIAHAPDKHARRDVKWTALFLDEQAFANLQSAHQSKGVKQLGELARVEVGIVTGRNSFFVLEKERAAAMQLNGHSQQLVGRTSSLRSITFRSSDFEAHSDKHPSVLLDLNGVDSNKIKGPLASYIRLGEEQGVHEGYKCSIRKRWFDVPSIYRPDAFLFRQIHDAPLLVANETQATSTDTIHRVRLKQELSPRQLAASFCNSLTFAWAEVCGRSYGGGVLELEPREAEELPIPFAALLHVDADKVDSILRSDGLIAALDYTDPILLGDGLGLSVEEILSIRGCWIQLRDRRKNRRHAPKRAESKPKPKPQKTSLAATA
;
A
#
# COMPACT_ATOMS: atom_id res chain seq x y z
N MET A 1 -31.40 15.53 -8.76
CA MET A 1 -30.41 14.47 -9.06
C MET A 1 -29.88 13.96 -7.74
N ASN A 2 -30.06 12.66 -7.47
CA ASN A 2 -29.74 12.06 -6.17
C ASN A 2 -28.23 12.08 -5.93
N PHE A 3 -27.81 12.79 -4.89
CA PHE A 3 -26.42 12.88 -4.45
C PHE A 3 -26.06 11.62 -3.67
N ALA A 4 -25.54 10.62 -4.36
CA ALA A 4 -24.98 9.43 -3.73
C ALA A 4 -23.72 9.82 -2.93
N THR A 5 -23.68 9.37 -1.68
CA THR A 5 -22.55 9.47 -0.76
C THR A 5 -21.33 8.75 -1.35
N ASN A 6 -20.27 9.47 -1.72
CA ASN A 6 -18.99 8.89 -2.19
C ASN A 6 -18.17 8.15 -1.10
N LYS A 7 -18.83 7.65 -0.05
CA LYS A 7 -18.27 6.67 0.87
C LYS A 7 -19.29 5.55 0.99
N VAL A 8 -19.12 4.56 0.13
CA VAL A 8 -19.81 3.27 0.22
C VAL A 8 -19.47 2.69 1.60
N SER A 9 -20.48 2.36 2.40
CA SER A 9 -20.28 1.56 3.62
C SER A 9 -19.57 0.26 3.23
N PRO A 10 -18.55 -0.19 3.97
CA PRO A 10 -17.90 -1.47 3.64
C PRO A 10 -18.94 -2.59 3.56
N ASP A 11 -18.94 -3.37 2.47
CA ASP A 11 -19.85 -4.51 2.30
C ASP A 11 -19.71 -5.49 3.48
N GLU A 12 -20.77 -6.21 3.85
CA GLU A 12 -20.74 -7.18 4.95
C GLU A 12 -19.61 -8.21 4.81
N GLN A 13 -19.26 -8.58 3.57
CA GLN A 13 -18.14 -9.48 3.26
C GLN A 13 -16.76 -8.83 3.52
N LYS A 14 -16.61 -7.51 3.34
CA LYS A 14 -15.41 -6.73 3.70
C LYS A 14 -15.30 -6.53 5.21
N LEU A 15 -16.42 -6.40 5.92
CA LEU A 15 -16.45 -6.33 7.39
C LEU A 15 -16.13 -7.68 8.04
N ARG A 16 -16.51 -8.78 7.38
CA ARG A 16 -16.18 -10.16 7.81
C ARG A 16 -14.72 -10.56 7.54
N GLY A 17 -14.00 -9.86 6.65
CA GLY A 17 -12.59 -10.16 6.33
C GLY A 17 -12.34 -11.51 5.67
N GLY A 18 -13.37 -12.32 5.44
CA GLY A 18 -13.29 -13.67 4.88
C GLY A 18 -13.07 -13.65 3.37
N TYR A 19 -11.80 -13.75 2.98
CA TYR A 19 -11.41 -14.02 1.60
C TYR A 19 -10.89 -15.45 1.53
N TYR A 20 -11.60 -16.32 0.81
CA TYR A 20 -11.21 -17.72 0.71
C TYR A 20 -9.94 -17.88 -0.11
N THR A 21 -8.95 -18.56 0.47
CA THR A 21 -7.74 -19.00 -0.23
C THR A 21 -8.10 -20.14 -1.18
N PRO A 22 -7.84 -20.02 -2.50
CA PRO A 22 -8.03 -21.12 -3.43
C PRO A 22 -7.20 -22.34 -3.01
N ILE A 23 -7.81 -23.52 -3.11
CA ILE A 23 -7.17 -24.80 -2.75
C ILE A 23 -5.79 -24.98 -3.39
N PRO A 24 -5.56 -24.67 -4.70
CA PRO A 24 -4.23 -24.81 -5.29
C PRO A 24 -3.16 -23.98 -4.56
N LEU A 25 -3.49 -22.77 -4.12
CA LEU A 25 -2.57 -21.91 -3.38
C LEU A 25 -2.31 -22.46 -1.98
N ALA A 26 -3.36 -22.87 -1.27
CA ALA A 26 -3.23 -23.50 0.05
C ALA A 26 -2.34 -24.76 -0.02
N ARG A 27 -2.48 -25.54 -1.10
CA ARG A 27 -1.65 -26.73 -1.35
C ARG A 27 -0.16 -26.41 -1.39
N TYR A 28 0.26 -25.36 -2.11
CA TYR A 28 1.69 -24.98 -2.15
C TYR A 28 2.24 -24.63 -0.76
N LEU A 29 1.45 -23.96 0.08
CA LEU A 29 1.85 -23.63 1.45
C LEU A 29 1.96 -24.90 2.30
N CYS A 30 0.99 -25.81 2.21
CA CYS A 30 0.98 -27.06 2.96
C CYS A 30 2.11 -28.01 2.51
N GLU A 31 2.32 -28.19 1.21
CA GLU A 31 3.38 -29.03 0.64
C GLU A 31 4.79 -28.53 1.02
N TRP A 32 4.98 -27.21 1.14
CA TRP A 32 6.23 -26.64 1.64
C TRP A 32 6.39 -26.83 3.16
N ALA A 33 5.31 -26.66 3.91
CA ALA A 33 5.36 -26.63 5.37
C ALA A 33 5.46 -28.03 6.01
N ILE A 34 4.82 -29.04 5.42
CA ILE A 34 4.81 -30.43 5.90
C ILE A 34 5.99 -31.18 5.29
N ARG A 35 6.79 -31.85 6.11
CA ARG A 35 8.00 -32.56 5.68
C ARG A 35 7.90 -34.06 5.86
N ASP A 36 7.57 -34.51 7.07
CA ASP A 36 7.56 -35.93 7.43
C ASP A 36 6.20 -36.47 7.88
N GLY A 37 5.20 -35.60 8.10
CA GLY A 37 3.85 -35.98 8.50
C GLY A 37 3.67 -36.17 10.01
N GLY A 38 4.72 -35.96 10.80
CA GLY A 38 4.67 -36.02 12.27
C GLY A 38 4.34 -34.68 12.93
N GLU A 39 4.14 -33.62 12.14
CA GLU A 39 4.03 -32.25 12.63
C GLU A 39 2.71 -31.96 13.38
N ARG A 40 2.82 -31.19 14.47
CA ARG A 40 1.68 -30.49 15.10
C ARG A 40 1.41 -29.19 14.38
N VAL A 41 0.24 -29.08 13.76
CA VAL A 41 -0.16 -27.94 12.93
C VAL A 41 -1.19 -27.08 13.65
N LEU A 42 -1.07 -25.75 13.54
CA LEU A 42 -2.09 -24.79 13.93
C LEU A 42 -2.59 -24.04 12.68
N GLU A 43 -3.91 -23.97 12.52
CA GLU A 43 -4.60 -23.04 11.65
C GLU A 43 -5.45 -22.11 12.54
N PRO A 44 -5.11 -20.81 12.66
CA PRO A 44 -5.71 -19.90 13.63
C PRO A 44 -7.03 -19.22 13.17
N SER A 45 -7.45 -19.39 11.92
CA SER A 45 -8.63 -18.77 11.29
C SER A 45 -9.14 -19.59 10.10
N VAL A 46 -9.64 -20.81 10.37
CA VAL A 46 -9.72 -21.88 9.36
C VAL A 46 -10.77 -21.65 8.27
N GLY A 47 -11.75 -20.78 8.52
CA GLY A 47 -12.83 -20.47 7.59
C GLY A 47 -13.58 -21.73 7.16
N ASP A 48 -13.77 -21.89 5.85
CA ASP A 48 -14.50 -23.01 5.25
C ASP A 48 -13.66 -24.29 5.08
N GLY A 49 -12.41 -24.33 5.59
CA GLY A 49 -11.59 -25.54 5.61
C GLY A 49 -10.67 -25.77 4.39
N ASN A 50 -10.45 -24.78 3.51
CA ASN A 50 -9.56 -24.97 2.35
C ASN A 50 -8.13 -25.41 2.72
N PHE A 51 -7.56 -24.88 3.81
CA PHE A 51 -6.25 -25.31 4.30
C PHE A 51 -6.26 -26.72 4.88
N LEU A 52 -7.37 -27.17 5.47
CA LEU A 52 -7.49 -28.53 5.97
C LEU A 52 -7.51 -29.55 4.83
N LEU A 53 -8.24 -29.26 3.76
CA LEU A 53 -8.23 -30.09 2.54
C LEU A 53 -6.84 -30.14 1.91
N ALA A 54 -6.12 -29.02 1.92
CA ALA A 54 -4.75 -28.97 1.42
C ALA A 54 -3.76 -29.74 2.31
N LEU A 55 -3.95 -29.72 3.63
CA LEU A 55 -3.14 -30.51 4.58
C LEU A 55 -3.36 -32.01 4.42
N ASP A 56 -4.62 -32.42 4.29
CA ASP A 56 -4.99 -33.82 4.03
C ASP A 56 -4.30 -34.34 2.75
N ALA A 57 -4.33 -33.55 1.67
CA ALA A 57 -3.66 -33.90 0.42
C ALA A 57 -2.12 -33.84 0.49
N ALA A 58 -1.55 -33.00 1.37
CA ALA A 58 -0.09 -32.85 1.51
C ALA A 58 0.53 -33.92 2.43
N ASN A 59 -0.27 -34.57 3.29
CA ASN A 59 0.24 -35.62 4.16
C ASN A 59 0.50 -36.90 3.36
N ASN A 60 1.77 -37.29 3.27
CA ASN A 60 2.19 -38.54 2.65
C ASN A 60 2.53 -39.64 3.69
N SER A 61 2.33 -39.36 4.97
CA SER A 61 2.56 -40.31 6.08
C SER A 61 1.36 -41.24 6.27
N PRO A 62 1.57 -42.49 6.73
CA PRO A 62 0.47 -43.37 7.14
C PRO A 62 -0.30 -42.85 8.37
N ASP A 63 0.34 -42.02 9.21
CA ASP A 63 -0.28 -41.45 10.40
C ASP A 63 -0.90 -40.08 10.09
N PRO A 64 -2.07 -39.74 10.68
CA PRO A 64 -2.71 -38.45 10.45
C PRO A 64 -1.95 -37.30 11.11
N LEU A 65 -1.87 -36.17 10.41
CA LEU A 65 -1.33 -34.91 10.96
C LEU A 65 -2.22 -34.39 12.08
N ARG A 66 -1.63 -33.95 13.19
CA ARG A 66 -2.38 -33.38 14.31
C ARG A 66 -2.62 -31.89 14.07
N VAL A 67 -3.85 -31.52 13.74
CA VAL A 67 -4.22 -30.15 13.40
C VAL A 67 -5.08 -29.54 14.50
N THR A 68 -4.70 -28.37 15.02
CA THR A 68 -5.59 -27.51 15.81
C THR A 68 -6.19 -26.45 14.89
N ALA A 69 -7.51 -26.45 14.73
CA ALA A 69 -8.21 -25.53 13.84
C ALA A 69 -9.14 -24.61 14.64
N ILE A 70 -8.95 -23.30 14.52
CA ILE A 70 -9.68 -22.26 15.25
C ILE A 70 -10.53 -21.47 14.26
N GLU A 71 -11.82 -21.28 14.57
CA GLU A 71 -12.72 -20.40 13.80
C GLU A 71 -13.72 -19.72 14.74
N LEU A 72 -13.95 -18.44 14.50
CA LEU A 72 -14.88 -17.61 15.25
C LEU A 72 -16.34 -17.86 14.81
N ASP A 73 -16.57 -17.97 13.50
CA ASP A 73 -17.89 -18.15 12.92
C ASP A 73 -18.33 -19.63 12.92
N GLU A 74 -19.46 -19.90 13.58
CA GLU A 74 -19.99 -21.26 13.69
C GLU A 74 -20.38 -21.87 12.34
N CYS A 75 -20.90 -21.07 11.41
CA CYS A 75 -21.33 -21.55 10.10
C CYS A 75 -20.13 -21.96 9.24
N GLU A 76 -19.05 -21.18 9.26
CA GLU A 76 -17.82 -21.53 8.57
C GLU A 76 -17.14 -22.77 9.19
N LEU A 77 -17.08 -22.84 10.52
CA LEU A 77 -16.55 -24.02 11.23
C LEU A 77 -17.34 -25.30 10.88
N ASP A 78 -18.67 -25.22 10.81
CA ASP A 78 -19.52 -26.35 10.44
C ASP A 78 -19.34 -26.76 8.97
N LYS A 79 -19.10 -25.81 8.06
CA LYS A 79 -18.75 -26.12 6.66
C LYS A 79 -17.40 -26.83 6.59
N ALA A 80 -16.39 -26.35 7.32
CA ALA A 80 -15.07 -26.95 7.35
C ALA A 80 -15.16 -28.42 7.81
N LYS A 81 -15.87 -28.69 8.92
CA LYS A 81 -16.11 -30.06 9.43
C LYS A 81 -16.74 -30.98 8.39
N ARG A 82 -17.79 -30.53 7.69
CA ARG A 82 -18.46 -31.32 6.65
C ARG A 82 -17.56 -31.61 5.45
N ARG A 83 -16.73 -30.64 5.06
CA ARG A 83 -15.83 -30.79 3.92
C ARG A 83 -14.68 -31.75 4.21
N THR A 84 -14.26 -31.86 5.47
CA THR A 84 -13.18 -32.75 5.92
C THR A 84 -13.69 -34.02 6.59
N GLU A 85 -14.97 -34.37 6.46
CA GLU A 85 -15.56 -35.55 7.12
C GLU A 85 -14.93 -36.88 6.68
N ASN A 86 -14.46 -36.94 5.43
CA ASN A 86 -13.78 -38.09 4.84
C ASN A 86 -12.27 -37.89 4.67
N ALA A 87 -11.68 -36.96 5.42
CA ALA A 87 -10.24 -36.71 5.40
C ALA A 87 -9.54 -37.69 6.36
N ASP A 88 -8.69 -38.56 5.82
CA ASP A 88 -7.98 -39.60 6.59
C ASP A 88 -6.54 -39.16 6.94
N GLY A 89 -6.00 -38.16 6.25
CA GLY A 89 -4.63 -37.66 6.43
C GLY A 89 -4.49 -36.65 7.58
N ILE A 90 -5.58 -36.27 8.24
CA ILE A 90 -5.59 -35.28 9.33
C ILE A 90 -6.45 -35.71 10.52
N GLU A 91 -5.99 -35.38 11.72
CA GLU A 91 -6.74 -35.48 12.97
C GLU A 91 -6.96 -34.05 13.49
N VAL A 92 -8.20 -33.56 13.45
CA VAL A 92 -8.51 -32.15 13.73
C VAL A 92 -9.09 -31.95 15.14
N ALA A 93 -8.38 -31.18 15.96
CA ALA A 93 -8.88 -30.61 17.21
C ALA A 93 -9.56 -29.26 16.95
N TRP A 94 -10.89 -29.29 16.83
CA TRP A 94 -11.71 -28.10 16.54
C TRP A 94 -11.86 -27.17 17.75
N ARG A 95 -11.71 -25.87 17.54
CA ARG A 95 -11.94 -24.81 18.53
C ARG A 95 -12.86 -23.74 17.92
N ARG A 96 -14.04 -23.57 18.51
CA ARG A 96 -14.93 -22.44 18.18
C ARG A 96 -14.60 -21.27 19.10
N GLY A 97 -14.09 -20.18 18.56
CA GLY A 97 -13.77 -19.00 19.36
C GLY A 97 -12.86 -18.02 18.65
N ASP A 98 -12.65 -16.87 19.30
CA ASP A 98 -11.66 -15.90 18.86
C ASP A 98 -10.25 -16.47 19.07
N PHE A 99 -9.42 -16.43 18.02
CA PHE A 99 -8.02 -16.83 18.09
C PHE A 99 -7.26 -16.15 19.22
N PHE A 100 -7.52 -14.85 19.45
CA PHE A 100 -6.78 -14.12 20.48
C PHE A 100 -7.08 -14.65 21.88
N GLU A 101 -8.31 -15.07 22.15
CA GLU A 101 -8.66 -15.73 23.42
C GLU A 101 -8.15 -17.17 23.49
N GLU A 102 -8.29 -17.93 22.40
CA GLU A 102 -7.84 -19.32 22.33
C GLU A 102 -6.31 -19.44 22.43
N PHE A 103 -5.57 -18.41 21.99
CA PHE A 103 -4.12 -18.35 22.09
C PHE A 103 -3.61 -18.53 23.54
N GLY A 104 -4.35 -18.03 24.54
CA GLY A 104 -4.04 -18.21 25.96
C GLY A 104 -4.34 -19.62 26.49
N LYS A 105 -5.12 -20.43 25.76
CA LYS A 105 -5.64 -21.74 26.18
C LYS A 105 -4.92 -22.92 25.52
N ILE A 106 -4.24 -22.68 24.40
CA ILE A 106 -3.54 -23.72 23.63
C ILE A 106 -2.09 -23.96 24.11
N ASP A 107 -1.60 -25.19 23.92
CA ASP A 107 -0.19 -25.53 24.13
C ASP A 107 0.65 -25.09 22.92
N ARG A 108 1.34 -23.95 23.09
CA ARG A 108 2.14 -23.21 22.10
C ARG A 108 3.46 -23.92 21.74
N LYS A 109 3.35 -25.15 21.23
CA LYS A 109 4.47 -26.01 20.80
C LYS A 109 4.18 -26.63 19.43
N PHE A 110 3.74 -25.78 18.50
CA PHE A 110 3.43 -26.21 17.14
C PHE A 110 4.70 -26.28 16.28
N ASP A 111 4.75 -27.28 15.43
CA ASP A 111 5.77 -27.44 14.38
C ASP A 111 5.52 -26.48 13.22
N VAL A 112 4.25 -26.32 12.88
CA VAL A 112 3.80 -25.56 11.74
C VAL A 112 2.62 -24.69 12.16
N VAL A 113 2.67 -23.42 11.78
CA VAL A 113 1.48 -22.55 11.78
C VAL A 113 1.27 -22.07 10.37
N LEU A 114 0.07 -22.27 9.84
CA LEU A 114 -0.26 -21.89 8.49
C LEU A 114 -1.67 -21.31 8.40
N GLY A 115 -1.97 -20.59 7.33
CA GLY A 115 -3.31 -20.07 7.12
C GLY A 115 -3.41 -18.78 6.31
N ASN A 116 -4.61 -18.20 6.35
CA ASN A 116 -4.91 -16.89 5.77
C ASN A 116 -5.67 -16.04 6.81
N PRO A 117 -4.97 -15.22 7.61
CA PRO A 117 -5.60 -14.43 8.66
C PRO A 117 -6.55 -13.35 8.11
N PRO A 118 -7.50 -12.85 8.91
CA PRO A 118 -8.49 -11.88 8.47
C PRO A 118 -7.90 -10.49 8.19
N PHE A 119 -8.27 -9.87 7.05
CA PHE A 119 -7.74 -8.57 6.61
C PHE A 119 -8.56 -7.37 7.13
N ILE A 120 -8.88 -7.34 8.42
CA ILE A 120 -9.75 -6.33 9.06
C ILE A 120 -8.93 -5.33 9.90
N ARG A 121 -9.12 -4.03 9.68
CA ARG A 121 -8.51 -2.99 10.53
C ARG A 121 -8.99 -3.08 11.98
N PHE A 122 -8.09 -2.93 12.95
CA PHE A 122 -8.42 -3.00 14.39
C PHE A 122 -9.46 -1.99 14.86
N GLN A 123 -9.67 -0.90 14.14
CA GLN A 123 -10.74 0.07 14.41
C GLN A 123 -12.15 -0.49 14.18
N TYR A 124 -12.28 -1.57 13.42
CA TYR A 124 -13.53 -2.28 13.13
C TYR A 124 -13.61 -3.65 13.81
N PHE A 125 -12.57 -4.05 14.54
CA PHE A 125 -12.55 -5.28 15.32
C PHE A 125 -13.30 -5.08 16.64
N ASP A 126 -13.81 -6.18 17.19
CA ASP A 126 -14.40 -6.17 18.52
C ASP A 126 -13.42 -5.59 19.56
N PRO A 127 -13.85 -4.63 20.42
CA PRO A 127 -12.94 -3.98 21.36
C PRO A 127 -12.30 -4.90 22.39
N GLU A 128 -13.01 -5.93 22.87
CA GLU A 128 -12.53 -6.88 23.89
C GLU A 128 -11.50 -7.83 23.29
N SER A 129 -11.83 -8.40 22.14
CA SER A 129 -10.91 -9.19 21.33
C SER A 129 -9.61 -8.45 21.00
N ARG A 130 -9.70 -7.18 20.58
CA ARG A 130 -8.53 -6.33 20.32
C ARG A 130 -7.67 -6.14 21.56
N GLU A 131 -8.26 -5.91 22.73
CA GLU A 131 -7.47 -5.71 23.95
C GLU A 131 -6.76 -7.01 24.35
N THR A 132 -7.43 -8.15 24.23
CA THR A 132 -6.82 -9.49 24.42
C THR A 132 -5.61 -9.69 23.50
N ALA A 133 -5.75 -9.36 22.21
CA ALA A 133 -4.63 -9.40 21.27
C ALA A 133 -3.48 -8.49 21.72
N PHE A 134 -3.79 -7.27 22.16
CA PHE A 134 -2.80 -6.29 22.58
C PHE A 134 -2.09 -6.71 23.86
N GLU A 135 -2.77 -7.33 24.81
CA GLU A 135 -2.19 -7.90 26.02
C GLU A 135 -1.18 -9.01 25.69
N HIS A 136 -1.56 -9.96 24.83
CA HIS A 136 -0.64 -11.00 24.38
C HIS A 136 0.57 -10.41 23.65
N LEU A 137 0.36 -9.50 22.70
CA LEU A 137 1.43 -8.84 21.97
C LEU A 137 2.40 -8.11 22.90
N ARG A 138 1.89 -7.31 23.86
CA ARG A 138 2.74 -6.63 24.85
C ARG A 138 3.53 -7.60 25.71
N SER A 139 2.96 -8.76 26.05
CA SER A 139 3.65 -9.79 26.84
C SER A 139 4.89 -10.38 26.13
N PHE A 140 4.93 -10.30 24.79
CA PHE A 140 6.09 -10.69 23.98
C PHE A 140 6.96 -9.51 23.54
N GLY A 141 6.69 -8.30 24.06
CA GLY A 141 7.48 -7.09 23.78
C GLY A 141 7.07 -6.30 22.54
N TYR A 142 5.98 -6.68 21.86
CA TYR A 142 5.45 -5.92 20.73
C TYR A 142 4.78 -4.60 21.17
N LYS A 143 4.68 -3.64 20.25
CA LYS A 143 4.05 -2.32 20.44
C LYS A 143 2.82 -2.16 19.53
N PRO A 144 1.69 -2.81 19.86
CA PRO A 144 0.51 -2.79 19.02
C PRO A 144 -0.13 -1.39 18.90
N THR A 145 -0.77 -1.13 17.77
CA THR A 145 -1.46 0.15 17.48
C THR A 145 -2.84 -0.08 16.89
N LYS A 146 -3.82 0.77 17.27
CA LYS A 146 -5.19 0.72 16.73
C LYS A 146 -5.27 1.05 15.24
N LEU A 147 -4.21 1.62 14.67
CA LEU A 147 -4.09 1.90 13.24
C LEU A 147 -3.69 0.66 12.41
N ALA A 148 -3.24 -0.41 13.06
CA ALA A 148 -2.84 -1.64 12.40
C ALA A 148 -4.05 -2.47 11.94
N ASN A 149 -3.76 -3.45 11.09
CA ASN A 149 -4.71 -4.45 10.65
C ASN A 149 -4.53 -5.74 11.46
N ALA A 150 -5.63 -6.45 11.74
CA ALA A 150 -5.67 -7.61 12.62
C ALA A 150 -4.76 -8.74 12.14
N TRP A 151 -4.60 -8.91 10.82
CA TRP A 151 -3.69 -9.91 10.26
C TRP A 151 -2.27 -9.83 10.85
N ALA A 152 -1.77 -8.62 11.16
CA ALA A 152 -0.42 -8.47 11.70
C ALA A 152 -0.30 -9.11 13.08
N ALA A 153 -1.32 -8.96 13.93
CA ALA A 153 -1.37 -9.61 15.24
C ALA A 153 -1.52 -11.13 15.12
N PHE A 154 -2.32 -11.60 14.17
CA PHE A 154 -2.42 -13.05 13.88
C PHE A 154 -1.05 -13.64 13.54
N VAL A 155 -0.29 -13.00 12.65
CA VAL A 155 1.05 -13.47 12.28
C VAL A 155 2.00 -13.40 13.47
N GLN A 156 2.05 -12.28 14.18
CA GLN A 156 2.93 -12.11 15.35
C GLN A 156 2.69 -13.20 16.40
N LEU A 157 1.43 -13.44 16.77
CA LEU A 157 1.09 -14.49 17.74
C LEU A 157 1.32 -15.89 17.16
N SER A 158 1.13 -16.10 15.87
CA SER A 158 1.48 -17.36 15.20
C SER A 158 2.97 -17.67 15.28
N ILE A 159 3.83 -16.65 15.15
CA ILE A 159 5.27 -16.80 15.39
C ILE A 159 5.50 -17.26 16.82
N GLU A 160 4.81 -16.68 17.81
CA GLU A 160 4.96 -17.07 19.23
C GLU A 160 4.36 -18.45 19.58
N ALA A 161 3.43 -18.96 18.77
CA ALA A 161 2.84 -20.30 18.93
C ALA A 161 3.79 -21.45 18.50
N LEU A 162 4.78 -21.14 17.66
CA LEU A 162 5.74 -22.12 17.14
C LEU A 162 6.78 -22.54 18.17
N ARG A 163 7.23 -23.79 18.12
CA ARG A 163 8.45 -24.23 18.81
C ARG A 163 9.73 -23.81 18.07
N PRO A 164 10.91 -23.82 18.72
CA PRO A 164 12.18 -23.72 18.01
C PRO A 164 12.31 -24.78 16.89
N GLY A 165 12.82 -24.39 15.73
CA GLY A 165 12.85 -25.18 14.49
C GLY A 165 11.54 -25.16 13.69
N GLY A 166 10.48 -24.55 14.23
CA GLY A 166 9.16 -24.50 13.60
C GLY A 166 9.10 -23.65 12.33
N ARG A 167 7.98 -23.76 11.61
CA ARG A 167 7.75 -23.14 10.29
C ARG A 167 6.43 -22.38 10.23
N LEU A 168 6.45 -21.25 9.55
CA LEU A 168 5.29 -20.39 9.30
C LEU A 168 5.00 -20.36 7.80
N ALA A 169 3.75 -20.62 7.39
CA ALA A 169 3.32 -20.51 6.00
C ALA A 169 1.99 -19.76 5.89
N MET A 170 2.01 -18.48 5.50
CA MET A 170 0.80 -17.66 5.52
C MET A 170 0.56 -16.86 4.24
N VAL A 171 -0.72 -16.69 3.90
CA VAL A 171 -1.18 -15.72 2.90
C VAL A 171 -1.50 -14.42 3.61
N ILE A 172 -0.74 -13.36 3.37
CA ILE A 172 -0.97 -12.07 4.05
C ILE A 172 -0.92 -10.89 3.09
N PRO A 173 -1.45 -9.71 3.46
CA PRO A 173 -1.46 -8.56 2.58
C PRO A 173 -0.04 -8.08 2.23
N ALA A 174 0.17 -7.64 1.00
CA ALA A 174 1.41 -7.02 0.55
C ALA A 174 1.77 -5.73 1.32
N GLU A 175 0.83 -5.23 2.14
CA GLU A 175 1.10 -4.21 3.15
C GLU A 175 2.31 -4.55 4.02
N LEU A 176 2.56 -5.85 4.32
CA LEU A 176 3.77 -6.31 5.01
C LEU A 176 5.05 -5.66 4.47
N LEU A 177 5.16 -5.49 3.16
CA LEU A 177 6.39 -5.03 2.51
C LEU A 177 6.71 -3.56 2.81
N GLN A 178 5.71 -2.74 3.14
CA GLN A 178 5.81 -1.29 2.98
C GLN A 178 5.10 -0.44 4.03
N VAL A 179 4.13 -0.98 4.78
CA VAL A 179 3.41 -0.18 5.78
C VAL A 179 4.22 -0.09 7.07
N LYS A 180 4.08 1.05 7.74
CA LYS A 180 4.81 1.33 8.98
C LYS A 180 4.38 0.42 10.14
N TYR A 181 3.10 0.13 10.29
CA TYR A 181 2.63 -0.71 11.40
C TYR A 181 3.15 -2.15 11.34
N ALA A 182 3.62 -2.62 10.17
CA ALA A 182 4.20 -3.95 9.98
C ALA A 182 5.73 -3.96 10.15
N GLU A 183 6.36 -2.83 10.50
CA GLU A 183 7.81 -2.72 10.75
C GLU A 183 8.28 -3.71 11.81
N GLU A 184 7.61 -3.73 12.97
CA GLU A 184 7.94 -4.64 14.06
C GLU A 184 7.75 -6.12 13.69
N LEU A 185 6.79 -6.44 12.82
CA LEU A 185 6.61 -7.79 12.31
C LEU A 185 7.74 -8.19 11.33
N ARG A 186 8.19 -7.28 10.46
CA ARG A 186 9.35 -7.52 9.59
C ARG A 186 10.62 -7.76 10.40
N ASP A 187 10.83 -6.95 11.44
CA ASP A 187 11.97 -7.11 12.36
C ASP A 187 11.89 -8.46 13.06
N ARG A 188 10.71 -8.84 13.57
CA ARG A 188 10.52 -10.14 14.22
C ARG A 188 10.77 -11.31 13.28
N LEU A 189 10.26 -11.27 12.05
CA LEU A 189 10.53 -12.33 11.06
C LEU A 189 12.03 -12.48 10.81
N THR A 190 12.75 -11.36 10.68
CA THR A 190 14.21 -11.34 10.50
C THR A 190 14.94 -11.91 11.73
N GLN A 191 14.48 -11.54 12.92
CA GLN A 191 15.11 -11.97 14.17
C GLN A 191 14.87 -13.44 14.49
N MET A 192 13.65 -13.91 14.27
CA MET A 192 13.18 -15.19 14.76
C MET A 192 13.31 -16.33 13.74
N PHE A 193 13.63 -16.09 12.48
CA PHE A 193 13.74 -17.16 11.47
C PHE A 193 15.07 -17.14 10.74
N GLU A 194 15.62 -18.32 10.48
CA GLU A 194 16.83 -18.51 9.68
C GLU A 194 16.62 -18.11 8.22
N HIS A 195 15.50 -18.57 7.66
CA HIS A 195 15.14 -18.33 6.27
C HIS A 195 13.72 -17.78 6.17
N VAL A 196 13.54 -16.75 5.35
CA VAL A 196 12.24 -16.16 5.00
C VAL A 196 12.12 -16.08 3.49
N VAL A 197 11.06 -16.66 2.93
CA VAL A 197 10.74 -16.57 1.50
C VAL A 197 9.49 -15.72 1.34
N LEU A 198 9.60 -14.71 0.49
CA LEU A 198 8.50 -13.85 0.08
C LEU A 198 8.12 -14.19 -1.35
N VAL A 199 6.96 -14.80 -1.52
CA VAL A 199 6.40 -15.12 -2.82
C VAL A 199 5.37 -14.06 -3.18
N THR A 200 5.62 -13.37 -4.29
CA THR A 200 4.80 -12.24 -4.75
C THR A 200 4.34 -12.45 -6.18
N PHE A 201 3.36 -11.64 -6.58
CA PHE A 201 2.72 -11.76 -7.89
C PHE A 201 2.67 -10.39 -8.59
N GLN A 202 2.99 -10.36 -9.88
CA GLN A 202 2.84 -9.17 -10.72
C GLN A 202 1.37 -8.84 -10.95
N ARG A 203 0.47 -9.82 -10.91
CA ARG A 203 -0.98 -9.64 -11.08
C ARG A 203 -1.73 -10.08 -9.83
N LEU A 204 -2.93 -9.53 -9.65
CA LEU A 204 -3.80 -9.92 -8.54
C LEU A 204 -4.17 -11.40 -8.65
N VAL A 205 -4.01 -12.12 -7.54
CA VAL A 205 -4.14 -13.58 -7.45
C VAL A 205 -5.60 -14.03 -7.33
N PHE A 206 -6.47 -13.18 -6.79
CA PHE A 206 -7.85 -13.53 -6.49
C PHE A 206 -8.84 -12.72 -7.33
N GLU A 207 -9.83 -13.41 -7.89
CA GLU A 207 -10.96 -12.75 -8.55
C GLU A 207 -11.83 -12.01 -7.53
N GLY A 208 -12.15 -10.74 -7.80
CA GLY A 208 -13.02 -9.92 -6.95
C GLY A 208 -12.32 -9.28 -5.75
N ILE A 209 -11.04 -9.57 -5.49
CA ILE A 209 -10.27 -8.97 -4.41
C ILE A 209 -9.31 -7.92 -4.99
N GLN A 210 -9.39 -6.69 -4.50
CA GLN A 210 -8.50 -5.59 -4.90
C GLN A 210 -7.19 -5.55 -4.09
N GLN A 211 -7.09 -6.36 -3.03
CA GLN A 211 -5.95 -6.41 -2.12
C GLN A 211 -4.87 -7.34 -2.66
N GLU A 212 -3.64 -6.83 -2.79
CA GLU A 212 -2.46 -7.60 -3.11
C GLU A 212 -2.02 -8.45 -1.90
N VAL A 213 -1.54 -9.67 -2.16
CA VAL A 213 -1.03 -10.59 -1.13
C VAL A 213 0.41 -11.00 -1.41
N VAL A 214 1.06 -11.46 -0.35
CA VAL A 214 2.37 -12.08 -0.33
C VAL A 214 2.21 -13.40 0.41
N LEU A 215 2.78 -14.48 -0.13
CA LEU A 215 2.95 -15.71 0.63
C LEU A 215 4.25 -15.58 1.42
N VAL A 216 4.16 -15.74 2.74
CA VAL A 216 5.32 -15.74 3.62
C VAL A 216 5.56 -17.16 4.08
N LEU A 217 6.73 -17.68 3.72
CA LEU A 217 7.22 -18.97 4.16
C LEU A 217 8.46 -18.71 5.02
N ALA A 218 8.42 -19.01 6.30
CA ALA A 218 9.53 -18.77 7.20
C ALA A 218 9.88 -20.04 7.97
N GLU A 219 11.15 -20.42 8.00
CA GLU A 219 11.60 -21.68 8.61
C GLU A 219 12.84 -21.50 9.48
N GLY A 220 13.09 -22.50 10.32
CA GLY A 220 14.16 -22.44 11.30
C GLY A 220 13.85 -21.40 12.36
N LYS A 221 12.65 -21.48 12.98
CA LYS A 221 12.33 -20.57 14.09
C LYS A 221 13.40 -20.71 15.18
N ARG A 222 14.04 -19.61 15.55
CA ARG A 222 15.05 -19.56 16.61
C ARG A 222 14.39 -19.53 17.99
N GLU A 223 15.13 -20.02 18.97
CA GLU A 223 14.78 -19.82 20.38
C GLU A 223 15.10 -18.38 20.81
N GLU A 224 16.26 -17.87 20.39
CA GLU A 224 16.74 -16.52 20.68
C GLU A 224 16.82 -15.66 19.40
N PRO A 225 16.53 -14.34 19.48
CA PRO A 225 16.66 -13.41 18.36
C PRO A 225 18.07 -13.36 17.74
N SER A 226 18.15 -13.20 16.41
CA SER A 226 19.37 -12.90 15.65
C SER A 226 19.29 -11.51 15.00
N ASP A 227 20.44 -10.95 14.61
CA ASP A 227 20.51 -9.70 13.85
C ASP A 227 20.31 -9.90 12.33
N HIS A 228 20.20 -11.14 11.85
CA HIS A 228 20.09 -11.46 10.43
C HIS A 228 19.21 -12.68 10.11
N ALA A 229 18.58 -12.64 8.94
CA ALA A 229 17.93 -13.75 8.26
C ALA A 229 18.30 -13.74 6.77
N LEU A 230 18.35 -14.93 6.17
CA LEU A 230 18.39 -15.05 4.72
C LEU A 230 16.98 -14.87 4.18
N ILE A 231 16.82 -13.90 3.28
CA ILE A 231 15.53 -13.58 2.67
C ILE A 231 15.58 -13.83 1.17
N HIS A 232 14.63 -14.61 0.67
CA HIS A 232 14.45 -14.86 -0.75
C HIS A 232 13.19 -14.15 -1.24
N THR A 233 13.28 -13.49 -2.39
CA THR A 233 12.11 -12.90 -3.07
C THR A 233 11.87 -13.64 -4.37
N ILE A 234 10.68 -14.22 -4.51
CA ILE A 234 10.23 -14.86 -5.74
C ILE A 234 9.04 -14.06 -6.27
N GLU A 235 9.06 -13.76 -7.56
CA GLU A 235 8.00 -13.02 -8.23
C GLU A 235 7.47 -13.83 -9.40
N PHE A 236 6.19 -14.17 -9.33
CA PHE A 236 5.43 -14.79 -10.43
C PHE A 236 4.63 -13.74 -11.17
N ALA A 237 4.34 -13.97 -12.44
CA ALA A 237 3.45 -13.13 -13.24
C ALA A 237 2.02 -13.16 -12.67
N ASP A 238 1.53 -14.34 -12.27
CA ASP A 238 0.22 -14.56 -11.68
C ASP A 238 0.14 -15.91 -10.94
N ALA A 239 -1.06 -16.24 -10.47
CA ALA A 239 -1.36 -17.51 -9.82
C ALA A 239 -1.17 -18.71 -10.76
N ASP A 240 -1.49 -18.59 -12.05
CA ASP A 240 -1.40 -19.69 -13.02
C ASP A 240 0.06 -20.12 -13.21
N GLU A 241 1.01 -19.17 -13.22
CA GLU A 241 2.44 -19.49 -13.28
C GLU A 241 2.90 -20.28 -12.06
N LEU A 242 2.50 -19.85 -10.86
CA LEU A 242 2.77 -20.61 -9.63
C LEU A 242 2.14 -22.00 -9.71
N PHE A 243 0.89 -22.12 -10.16
CA PHE A 243 0.19 -23.39 -10.29
C PHE A 243 0.78 -24.32 -11.36
N GLY A 244 1.56 -23.77 -12.29
CA GLY A 244 2.33 -24.53 -13.28
C GLY A 244 3.62 -25.13 -12.70
N LEU A 245 4.09 -24.67 -11.54
CA LEU A 245 5.29 -25.22 -10.90
C LEU A 245 5.01 -26.57 -10.26
N ARG A 246 5.95 -27.50 -10.42
CA ARG A 246 5.90 -28.79 -9.73
C ARG A 246 6.20 -28.68 -8.23
N SER A 247 7.13 -27.79 -7.88
CA SER A 247 7.59 -27.61 -6.50
C SER A 247 8.01 -26.16 -6.30
N ILE A 248 7.54 -25.54 -5.21
CA ILE A 248 7.98 -24.20 -4.82
C ILE A 248 9.40 -24.22 -4.26
N THR A 249 9.82 -25.34 -3.66
CA THR A 249 11.17 -25.54 -3.13
C THR A 249 12.24 -25.43 -4.22
N ASP A 250 11.96 -25.91 -5.43
CA ASP A 250 12.87 -25.77 -6.57
C ASP A 250 13.05 -24.30 -6.96
N ALA A 251 11.96 -23.50 -6.93
CA ALA A 251 12.03 -22.08 -7.20
C ALA A 251 12.83 -21.33 -6.10
N ILE A 252 12.66 -21.74 -4.84
CA ILE A 252 13.40 -21.18 -3.69
C ILE A 252 14.89 -21.47 -3.83
N ALA A 253 15.29 -22.68 -4.22
CA ALA A 253 16.68 -23.07 -4.34
C ALA A 253 17.49 -22.25 -5.38
N HIS A 254 16.81 -21.62 -6.34
CA HIS A 254 17.44 -20.78 -7.36
C HIS A 254 17.25 -19.28 -7.08
N ALA A 255 16.55 -18.90 -6.00
CA ALA A 255 16.34 -17.51 -5.63
C ALA A 255 17.60 -16.95 -4.96
N PRO A 256 18.06 -15.74 -5.32
CA PRO A 256 19.24 -15.14 -4.73
C PRO A 256 19.03 -14.87 -3.24
N ASP A 257 20.11 -15.01 -2.47
CA ASP A 257 20.16 -14.62 -1.06
C ASP A 257 20.09 -13.09 -0.94
N LYS A 258 19.20 -12.60 -0.09
CA LYS A 258 19.07 -11.18 0.26
C LYS A 258 19.00 -11.01 1.77
N HIS A 259 19.26 -9.79 2.22
CA HIS A 259 19.25 -9.49 3.64
C HIS A 259 18.26 -8.36 3.95
N ALA A 260 17.44 -8.55 4.98
CA ALA A 260 16.69 -7.43 5.56
C ALA A 260 17.68 -6.38 6.09
N ARG A 261 17.31 -5.12 5.92
CA ARG A 261 18.06 -3.99 6.41
C ARG A 261 17.19 -3.22 7.39
N ARG A 262 17.77 -2.88 8.54
CA ARG A 262 17.09 -2.10 9.56
C ARG A 262 16.62 -0.76 8.97
N ASP A 263 15.43 -0.33 9.37
CA ASP A 263 14.81 0.94 8.95
C ASP A 263 14.55 1.05 7.43
N VAL A 264 14.68 -0.04 6.67
CA VAL A 264 14.38 -0.10 5.23
C VAL A 264 13.18 -1.01 4.99
N LYS A 265 12.22 -0.53 4.20
CA LYS A 265 11.04 -1.32 3.80
C LYS A 265 11.47 -2.50 2.93
N TRP A 266 10.78 -3.64 3.08
CA TRP A 266 11.05 -4.86 2.32
C TRP A 266 10.77 -4.72 0.81
N THR A 267 10.15 -3.64 0.35
CA THR A 267 10.15 -3.28 -1.09
C THR A 267 11.57 -3.21 -1.67
N ALA A 268 12.57 -2.81 -0.89
CA ALA A 268 13.97 -2.81 -1.31
C ALA A 268 14.52 -4.21 -1.62
N LEU A 269 13.91 -5.27 -1.06
CA LEU A 269 14.34 -6.64 -1.33
C LEU A 269 14.05 -7.07 -2.78
N PHE A 270 13.33 -6.29 -3.59
CA PHE A 270 13.16 -6.62 -5.01
C PHE A 270 14.34 -6.13 -5.87
N LEU A 271 15.17 -5.24 -5.34
CA LEU A 271 16.42 -4.84 -5.98
C LEU A 271 17.48 -5.95 -5.78
N ASP A 272 18.50 -5.95 -6.64
CA ASP A 272 19.71 -6.71 -6.40
C ASP A 272 20.56 -6.06 -5.28
N GLU A 273 21.37 -6.87 -4.59
CA GLU A 273 22.16 -6.41 -3.43
C GLU A 273 23.15 -5.30 -3.82
N GLN A 274 23.78 -5.40 -4.99
CA GLN A 274 24.78 -4.42 -5.43
C GLN A 274 24.12 -3.08 -5.81
N ALA A 275 23.02 -3.10 -6.55
CA ALA A 275 22.32 -1.88 -6.95
C ALA A 275 21.68 -1.18 -5.74
N PHE A 276 21.16 -1.93 -4.77
CA PHE A 276 20.75 -1.31 -3.52
C PHE A 276 21.95 -0.76 -2.73
N ALA A 277 23.08 -1.46 -2.67
CA ALA A 277 24.27 -0.95 -1.99
C ALA A 277 24.74 0.39 -2.61
N ASN A 278 24.74 0.50 -3.94
CA ASN A 278 25.01 1.75 -4.66
C ASN A 278 24.00 2.85 -4.27
N LEU A 279 22.70 2.53 -4.28
CA LEU A 279 21.63 3.44 -3.89
C LEU A 279 21.78 3.92 -2.43
N GLN A 280 22.09 3.02 -1.51
CA GLN A 280 22.26 3.32 -0.09
C GLN A 280 23.51 4.18 0.17
N SER A 281 24.62 3.86 -0.49
CA SER A 281 25.87 4.63 -0.41
C SER A 281 25.67 6.06 -0.93
N ALA A 282 24.96 6.22 -2.05
CA ALA A 282 24.57 7.53 -2.57
C ALA A 282 23.65 8.30 -1.59
N HIS A 283 22.63 7.64 -1.01
CA HIS A 283 21.76 8.25 0.00
C HIS A 283 22.52 8.74 1.24
N GLN A 284 23.58 8.05 1.65
CA GLN A 284 24.41 8.38 2.83
C GLN A 284 25.58 9.33 2.53
N SER A 285 25.72 9.79 1.29
CA SER A 285 26.82 10.67 0.89
C SER A 285 26.72 12.04 1.55
N LYS A 286 27.86 12.64 1.94
CA LYS A 286 27.92 13.93 2.65
C LYS A 286 27.24 15.11 1.92
N GLY A 287 27.10 15.01 0.60
CA GLY A 287 26.44 16.03 -0.24
C GLY A 287 24.91 15.92 -0.30
N VAL A 288 24.32 14.92 0.36
CA VAL A 288 22.88 14.66 0.38
C VAL A 288 22.26 15.15 1.69
N LYS A 289 21.09 15.77 1.59
CA LYS A 289 20.22 16.12 2.73
C LYS A 289 18.86 15.49 2.57
N GLN A 290 18.17 15.22 3.67
CA GLN A 290 16.77 14.85 3.61
C GLN A 290 15.90 16.08 3.27
N LEU A 291 14.83 15.90 2.50
CA LEU A 291 13.90 16.98 2.18
C LEU A 291 13.35 17.66 3.44
N GLY A 292 13.13 16.90 4.51
CA GLY A 292 12.70 17.36 5.82
C GLY A 292 13.65 18.35 6.48
N GLU A 293 14.94 18.38 6.11
CA GLU A 293 15.90 19.39 6.58
C GLU A 293 15.71 20.73 5.85
N LEU A 294 15.22 20.69 4.60
CA LEU A 294 15.10 21.83 3.70
C LEU A 294 13.69 22.43 3.69
N ALA A 295 12.69 21.59 3.88
CA ALA A 295 11.29 21.95 3.80
C ALA A 295 10.43 21.12 4.77
N ARG A 296 9.24 21.64 5.06
CA ARG A 296 8.18 20.90 5.75
C ARG A 296 7.14 20.48 4.73
N VAL A 297 6.77 19.21 4.76
CA VAL A 297 5.72 18.66 3.90
C VAL A 297 4.44 18.52 4.71
N GLU A 298 3.33 19.02 4.17
CA GLU A 298 2.02 18.93 4.80
C GLU A 298 0.98 18.44 3.80
N VAL A 299 -0.03 17.72 4.29
CA VAL A 299 -1.15 17.30 3.45
C VAL A 299 -1.86 18.55 2.90
N GLY A 300 -2.33 18.46 1.65
CA GLY A 300 -3.20 19.45 1.05
C GLY A 300 -4.52 19.61 1.81
N ILE A 301 -5.35 20.56 1.37
CA ILE A 301 -6.56 20.95 2.09
C ILE A 301 -7.59 19.81 2.06
N VAL A 302 -8.01 19.39 3.25
CA VAL A 302 -9.09 18.42 3.44
C VAL A 302 -10.40 19.18 3.64
N THR A 303 -11.10 19.45 2.55
CA THR A 303 -12.38 20.19 2.60
C THR A 303 -13.50 19.37 3.23
N GLY A 304 -13.42 18.04 3.21
CA GLY A 304 -14.49 17.12 3.64
C GLY A 304 -15.60 16.96 2.60
N ARG A 305 -15.73 17.88 1.65
CA ARG A 305 -16.70 17.84 0.55
C ARG A 305 -16.25 18.70 -0.64
N ASN A 306 -15.34 18.17 -1.46
CA ASN A 306 -14.76 18.93 -2.59
C ASN A 306 -15.84 19.48 -3.54
N SER A 307 -16.92 18.74 -3.80
CA SER A 307 -18.02 19.19 -4.67
C SER A 307 -18.76 20.45 -4.18
N PHE A 308 -18.61 20.82 -2.90
CA PHE A 308 -19.19 22.03 -2.32
C PHE A 308 -18.13 23.14 -2.18
N PHE A 309 -16.94 22.82 -1.67
CA PHE A 309 -15.93 23.84 -1.37
C PHE A 309 -15.06 24.21 -2.57
N VAL A 310 -14.95 23.34 -3.58
CA VAL A 310 -14.12 23.55 -4.76
C VAL A 310 -15.02 23.82 -5.96
N LEU A 311 -14.92 25.03 -6.49
CA LEU A 311 -15.83 25.62 -7.46
C LEU A 311 -15.13 25.87 -8.80
N GLU A 312 -15.92 25.79 -9.86
CA GLU A 312 -15.57 26.31 -11.19
C GLU A 312 -15.65 27.85 -11.18
N LYS A 313 -14.92 28.51 -12.09
CA LYS A 313 -14.82 29.97 -12.18
C LYS A 313 -16.19 30.64 -12.32
N GLU A 314 -17.04 30.09 -13.18
CA GLU A 314 -18.38 30.61 -13.50
C GLU A 314 -19.29 30.56 -12.27
N ARG A 315 -19.24 29.44 -11.56
CA ARG A 315 -20.02 29.25 -10.33
C ARG A 315 -19.53 30.16 -9.21
N ALA A 316 -18.23 30.32 -9.05
CA ALA A 316 -17.65 31.27 -8.10
C ALA A 316 -18.04 32.73 -8.43
N ALA A 317 -18.03 33.11 -9.71
CA ALA A 317 -18.46 34.43 -10.15
C ALA A 317 -19.95 34.68 -9.86
N ALA A 318 -20.82 33.70 -10.13
CA ALA A 318 -22.26 33.79 -9.84
C ALA A 318 -22.55 33.94 -8.33
N MET A 319 -21.70 33.40 -7.46
CA MET A 319 -21.82 33.51 -6.01
C MET A 319 -21.31 34.83 -5.44
N GLN A 320 -20.67 35.68 -6.25
CA GLN A 320 -20.11 36.96 -5.82
C GLN A 320 -19.26 36.82 -4.54
N LEU A 321 -18.22 35.99 -4.59
CA LEU A 321 -17.44 35.63 -3.40
C LEU A 321 -16.73 36.82 -2.73
N ASN A 322 -16.63 38.00 -3.36
CA ASN A 322 -16.12 39.24 -2.75
C ASN A 322 -14.76 39.09 -2.05
N GLY A 323 -13.85 38.30 -2.64
CA GLY A 323 -12.52 38.02 -2.07
C GLY A 323 -12.47 36.88 -1.05
N HIS A 324 -13.59 36.21 -0.78
CA HIS A 324 -13.68 35.04 0.10
C HIS A 324 -13.35 33.72 -0.62
N SER A 325 -12.22 33.71 -1.32
CA SER A 325 -11.79 32.56 -2.10
C SER A 325 -10.28 32.51 -2.30
N GLN A 326 -9.76 31.30 -2.50
CA GLN A 326 -8.38 31.06 -2.88
C GLN A 326 -8.29 30.38 -4.26
N GLN A 327 -7.19 30.62 -4.97
CA GLN A 327 -6.83 29.79 -6.12
C GLN A 327 -6.49 28.37 -5.64
N LEU A 328 -6.87 27.36 -6.42
CA LEU A 328 -6.67 25.97 -6.05
C LEU A 328 -6.22 25.15 -7.25
N VAL A 329 -5.25 24.27 -7.05
CA VAL A 329 -4.95 23.15 -7.94
C VAL A 329 -5.41 21.84 -7.29
N GLY A 330 -6.38 21.18 -7.92
CA GLY A 330 -6.98 19.95 -7.38
C GLY A 330 -6.42 18.63 -7.93
N ARG A 331 -5.54 18.69 -8.94
CA ARG A 331 -5.09 17.51 -9.71
C ARG A 331 -3.62 17.59 -10.06
N THR A 332 -2.87 16.52 -9.77
CA THR A 332 -1.46 16.37 -10.10
C THR A 332 -1.19 16.45 -11.61
N SER A 333 -2.12 16.02 -12.47
CA SER A 333 -1.99 16.11 -13.94
C SER A 333 -1.88 17.54 -14.50
N SER A 334 -2.18 18.54 -13.68
CA SER A 334 -2.02 19.96 -14.02
C SER A 334 -0.62 20.49 -13.70
N LEU A 335 0.15 19.74 -12.90
CA LEU A 335 1.52 20.03 -12.52
C LEU A 335 2.46 19.22 -13.42
N ARG A 336 2.98 19.83 -14.48
CA ARG A 336 3.68 19.12 -15.56
C ARG A 336 5.19 19.29 -15.59
N SER A 337 5.70 20.22 -14.79
CA SER A 337 7.11 20.59 -14.74
C SER A 337 7.47 21.06 -13.33
N ILE A 338 8.73 21.44 -13.10
CA ILE A 338 9.23 21.92 -11.81
C ILE A 338 8.71 23.30 -11.38
N THR A 339 7.97 24.01 -12.23
CA THR A 339 7.28 25.27 -11.87
C THR A 339 5.80 25.21 -12.26
N PHE A 340 4.93 25.76 -11.42
CA PHE A 340 3.53 26.03 -11.72
C PHE A 340 3.34 27.54 -11.85
N ARG A 341 3.10 28.01 -13.08
CA ARG A 341 3.01 29.44 -13.45
C ARG A 341 1.57 29.88 -13.67
N SER A 342 1.35 31.18 -13.83
CA SER A 342 0.03 31.75 -14.15
C SER A 342 -0.60 31.12 -15.39
N SER A 343 0.17 30.87 -16.46
CA SER A 343 -0.32 30.20 -17.67
C SER A 343 -0.73 28.74 -17.41
N ASP A 344 -0.01 28.04 -16.53
CA ASP A 344 -0.37 26.67 -16.13
C ASP A 344 -1.67 26.68 -15.30
N PHE A 345 -1.83 27.66 -14.42
CA PHE A 345 -3.06 27.84 -13.64
C PHE A 345 -4.26 28.21 -14.50
N GLU A 346 -4.09 29.10 -15.47
CA GLU A 346 -5.14 29.42 -16.45
C GLU A 346 -5.60 28.16 -17.19
N ALA A 347 -4.67 27.40 -17.76
CA ALA A 347 -4.98 26.14 -18.44
C ALA A 347 -5.64 25.08 -17.53
N HIS A 348 -5.29 25.04 -16.24
CA HIS A 348 -5.96 24.19 -15.24
C HIS A 348 -7.41 24.65 -15.03
N SER A 349 -7.58 25.94 -14.76
CA SER A 349 -8.86 26.54 -14.38
C SER A 349 -9.90 26.56 -15.50
N ASP A 350 -9.47 26.46 -16.76
CA ASP A 350 -10.38 26.36 -17.91
C ASP A 350 -10.97 24.94 -18.07
N LYS A 351 -10.36 23.94 -17.42
CA LYS A 351 -10.76 22.52 -17.55
C LYS A 351 -11.30 21.94 -16.25
N HIS A 352 -10.93 22.53 -15.11
CA HIS A 352 -11.12 21.94 -13.80
C HIS A 352 -11.54 23.00 -12.77
N PRO A 353 -12.32 22.60 -11.74
CA PRO A 353 -12.59 23.45 -10.59
C PRO A 353 -11.29 23.95 -9.94
N SER A 354 -11.17 25.27 -9.79
CA SER A 354 -9.92 25.95 -9.42
C SER A 354 -10.09 27.04 -8.36
N VAL A 355 -11.29 27.19 -7.81
CA VAL A 355 -11.61 28.20 -6.79
C VAL A 355 -12.02 27.49 -5.51
N LEU A 356 -11.28 27.71 -4.42
CA LEU A 356 -11.63 27.23 -3.09
C LEU A 356 -12.43 28.30 -2.35
N LEU A 357 -13.60 27.95 -1.83
CA LEU A 357 -14.37 28.80 -0.93
C LEU A 357 -13.62 28.96 0.41
N ASP A 358 -13.31 30.21 0.80
CA ASP A 358 -12.58 30.53 2.02
C ASP A 358 -13.32 31.60 2.83
N LEU A 359 -14.06 31.14 3.84
CA LEU A 359 -14.84 31.98 4.75
C LEU A 359 -14.21 32.11 6.14
N ASN A 360 -12.95 31.68 6.28
CA ASN A 360 -12.25 31.75 7.56
C ASN A 360 -12.13 33.21 8.02
N GLY A 361 -12.49 33.46 9.28
CA GLY A 361 -12.42 34.80 9.87
C GLY A 361 -13.48 35.80 9.35
N VAL A 362 -14.34 35.42 8.42
CA VAL A 362 -15.42 36.29 7.92
C VAL A 362 -16.55 36.34 8.96
N ASP A 363 -16.96 37.53 9.41
CA ASP A 363 -18.12 37.67 10.30
C ASP A 363 -19.41 37.16 9.61
N SER A 364 -20.17 36.30 10.29
CA SER A 364 -21.42 35.74 9.79
C SER A 364 -22.42 36.82 9.35
N ASN A 365 -22.42 37.99 10.00
CA ASN A 365 -23.30 39.11 9.62
C ASN A 365 -22.92 39.74 8.27
N LYS A 366 -21.68 39.54 7.80
CA LYS A 366 -21.19 40.00 6.50
C LYS A 366 -21.49 39.02 5.37
N ILE A 367 -21.86 37.78 5.69
CA ILE A 367 -22.24 36.77 4.71
C ILE A 367 -23.69 37.05 4.27
N LYS A 368 -23.84 37.66 3.09
CA LYS A 368 -25.14 38.07 2.55
C LYS A 368 -25.29 37.66 1.08
N GLY A 369 -26.49 37.83 0.54
CA GLY A 369 -26.76 37.67 -0.88
C GLY A 369 -26.57 36.23 -1.39
N PRO A 370 -26.05 36.05 -2.62
CA PRO A 370 -25.89 34.73 -3.24
C PRO A 370 -25.05 33.75 -2.40
N LEU A 371 -24.01 34.23 -1.73
CA LEU A 371 -23.16 33.42 -0.86
C LEU A 371 -23.92 32.84 0.34
N ALA A 372 -24.77 33.65 1.01
CA ALA A 372 -25.59 33.16 2.11
C ALA A 372 -26.61 32.10 1.66
N SER A 373 -27.20 32.29 0.47
CA SER A 373 -28.08 31.28 -0.13
C SER A 373 -27.32 30.00 -0.47
N TYR A 374 -26.05 30.09 -0.88
CA TYR A 374 -25.23 28.93 -1.17
C TYR A 374 -24.90 28.10 0.09
N ILE A 375 -24.64 28.76 1.22
CA ILE A 375 -24.43 28.07 2.50
C ILE A 375 -25.71 27.34 2.93
N ARG A 376 -26.88 28.00 2.87
CA ARG A 376 -28.17 27.35 3.17
C ARG A 376 -28.43 26.14 2.27
N LEU A 377 -28.11 26.24 0.99
CA LEU A 377 -28.21 25.09 0.08
C LEU A 377 -27.34 23.92 0.54
N GLY A 378 -26.13 24.18 1.04
CA GLY A 378 -25.26 23.15 1.63
C GLY A 378 -25.86 22.50 2.88
N GLU A 379 -26.61 23.26 3.68
CA GLU A 379 -27.35 22.75 4.84
C GLU A 379 -28.50 21.85 4.40
N GLU A 380 -29.33 22.31 3.46
CA GLU A 380 -30.43 21.54 2.85
C GLU A 380 -29.94 20.24 2.19
N GLN A 381 -28.71 20.22 1.67
CA GLN A 381 -28.08 19.05 1.04
C GLN A 381 -27.32 18.15 2.03
N GLY A 382 -27.37 18.42 3.33
CA GLY A 382 -26.67 17.60 4.34
C GLY A 382 -25.15 17.69 4.28
N VAL A 383 -24.57 18.72 3.64
CA VAL A 383 -23.11 18.89 3.58
C VAL A 383 -22.52 19.06 4.98
N HIS A 384 -23.23 19.79 5.83
CA HIS A 384 -22.87 20.08 7.22
C HIS A 384 -22.82 18.83 8.12
N GLU A 385 -23.57 17.79 7.78
CA GLU A 385 -23.62 16.52 8.55
C GLU A 385 -22.40 15.62 8.28
N GLY A 386 -21.67 15.86 7.19
CA GLY A 386 -20.48 15.08 6.87
C GLY A 386 -19.42 15.18 7.97
N TYR A 387 -18.82 14.06 8.36
CA TYR A 387 -17.90 13.96 9.52
C TYR A 387 -16.90 15.11 9.69
N LYS A 388 -16.23 15.55 8.61
CA LYS A 388 -15.26 16.65 8.69
C LYS A 388 -15.92 18.03 8.84
N CYS A 389 -17.12 18.20 8.29
CA CYS A 389 -17.90 19.43 8.41
C CYS A 389 -18.52 19.54 9.81
N SER A 390 -19.10 18.44 10.32
CA SER A 390 -19.86 18.41 11.58
C SER A 390 -19.00 18.64 12.82
N ILE A 391 -17.70 18.33 12.77
CA ILE A 391 -16.76 18.57 13.88
C ILE A 391 -16.19 20.00 13.92
N ARG A 392 -16.51 20.87 12.94
CA ARG A 392 -16.01 22.25 12.90
C ARG A 392 -16.96 23.19 13.64
N LYS A 393 -16.41 24.26 14.23
CA LYS A 393 -17.21 25.31 14.90
C LYS A 393 -18.24 25.95 13.97
N ARG A 394 -17.80 26.33 12.76
CA ARG A 394 -18.69 26.62 11.63
C ARG A 394 -18.41 25.56 10.59
N TRP A 395 -19.44 24.81 10.17
CA TRP A 395 -19.24 23.62 9.33
C TRP A 395 -18.54 23.94 8.00
N PHE A 396 -18.67 25.19 7.53
CA PHE A 396 -18.07 25.71 6.30
C PHE A 396 -16.68 26.37 6.47
N ASP A 397 -16.12 26.45 7.69
CA ASP A 397 -14.75 26.93 7.90
C ASP A 397 -13.74 25.82 7.62
N VAL A 398 -13.16 25.85 6.43
CA VAL A 398 -12.15 24.87 6.03
C VAL A 398 -10.80 25.21 6.69
N PRO A 399 -10.21 24.32 7.50
CA PRO A 399 -8.98 24.63 8.24
C PRO A 399 -7.73 24.61 7.35
N SER A 400 -6.65 25.24 7.86
CA SER A 400 -5.29 25.17 7.30
C SER A 400 -5.19 25.66 5.85
N ILE A 401 -5.89 26.73 5.49
CA ILE A 401 -5.74 27.37 4.18
C ILE A 401 -4.51 28.29 4.19
N TYR A 402 -3.55 28.02 3.31
CA TYR A 402 -2.39 28.88 3.08
C TYR A 402 -1.79 28.61 1.69
N ARG A 403 -1.03 29.58 1.17
CA ARG A 403 -0.24 29.44 -0.05
C ARG A 403 1.11 28.75 0.25
N PRO A 404 1.37 27.55 -0.29
CA PRO A 404 2.66 26.90 -0.13
C PRO A 404 3.71 27.48 -1.08
N ASP A 405 4.99 27.24 -0.77
CA ASP A 405 6.11 27.62 -1.64
C ASP A 405 6.27 26.64 -2.82
N ALA A 406 5.89 25.38 -2.61
CA ALA A 406 5.87 24.34 -3.63
C ALA A 406 4.76 23.30 -3.39
N PHE A 407 4.47 22.53 -4.43
CA PHE A 407 3.59 21.37 -4.40
C PHE A 407 4.42 20.11 -4.57
N LEU A 408 4.08 19.04 -3.84
CA LEU A 408 4.69 17.73 -4.01
C LEU A 408 3.63 16.69 -4.31
N PHE A 409 3.91 15.80 -5.26
CA PHE A 409 2.98 14.73 -5.58
C PHE A 409 2.82 13.81 -4.36
N ARG A 410 1.58 13.64 -3.92
CA ARG A 410 1.23 12.63 -2.91
C ARG A 410 1.04 11.27 -3.58
N GLN A 411 0.17 11.23 -4.59
CA GLN A 411 -0.12 10.04 -5.39
C GLN A 411 0.58 10.16 -6.75
N ILE A 412 1.44 9.18 -7.03
CA ILE A 412 2.44 9.20 -8.09
C ILE A 412 2.19 8.00 -9.02
N HIS A 413 1.97 8.28 -10.30
CA HIS A 413 1.87 7.24 -11.33
C HIS A 413 3.24 6.96 -11.96
N ASP A 414 3.96 7.98 -12.43
CA ASP A 414 5.22 7.80 -13.16
C ASP A 414 6.46 8.10 -12.29
N ALA A 415 6.57 9.31 -11.76
CA ALA A 415 7.68 9.74 -10.92
C ALA A 415 7.22 10.78 -9.89
N PRO A 416 7.89 10.89 -8.73
CA PRO A 416 7.64 11.99 -7.82
C PRO A 416 8.03 13.30 -8.49
N LEU A 417 7.28 14.37 -8.22
CA LEU A 417 7.57 15.68 -8.75
C LEU A 417 7.31 16.75 -7.68
N LEU A 418 8.35 17.54 -7.42
CA LEU A 418 8.27 18.77 -6.63
C LEU A 418 8.12 19.95 -7.60
N VAL A 419 7.18 20.85 -7.33
CA VAL A 419 6.79 21.92 -8.24
C VAL A 419 6.73 23.25 -7.50
N ALA A 420 7.61 24.17 -7.84
CA ALA A 420 7.62 25.52 -7.31
C ALA A 420 6.30 26.24 -7.60
N ASN A 421 5.70 26.86 -6.59
CA ASN A 421 4.44 27.57 -6.70
C ASN A 421 4.64 29.05 -7.02
N GLU A 422 4.68 29.38 -8.31
CA GLU A 422 4.78 30.77 -8.79
C GLU A 422 3.40 31.45 -8.89
N THR A 423 2.34 30.79 -8.41
CA THR A 423 0.95 31.29 -8.38
C THR A 423 0.50 31.60 -6.95
N GLN A 424 -0.73 32.10 -6.79
CA GLN A 424 -1.37 32.22 -5.47
C GLN A 424 -2.14 30.96 -5.06
N ALA A 425 -2.00 29.86 -5.81
CA ALA A 425 -2.77 28.65 -5.58
C ALA A 425 -2.34 27.91 -4.31
N THR A 426 -3.30 27.22 -3.70
CA THR A 426 -3.09 26.13 -2.76
C THR A 426 -3.53 24.80 -3.39
N SER A 427 -3.56 23.70 -2.64
CA SER A 427 -3.94 22.39 -3.20
C SER A 427 -4.92 21.61 -2.32
N THR A 428 -5.61 20.64 -2.94
CA THR A 428 -6.39 19.61 -2.22
C THR A 428 -5.49 18.51 -1.65
N ASP A 429 -6.03 17.69 -0.76
CA ASP A 429 -5.36 16.58 -0.07
C ASP A 429 -4.70 15.50 -0.95
N THR A 430 -4.97 15.53 -2.26
CA THR A 430 -4.32 14.72 -3.31
C THR A 430 -2.92 15.22 -3.70
N ILE A 431 -2.53 16.42 -3.26
CA ILE A 431 -1.23 17.04 -3.54
C ILE A 431 -0.71 17.63 -2.23
N HIS A 432 0.51 17.26 -1.84
CA HIS A 432 1.14 17.83 -0.67
C HIS A 432 1.52 19.29 -0.91
N ARG A 433 1.50 20.04 0.18
CA ARG A 433 1.94 21.42 0.27
C ARG A 433 3.29 21.44 0.95
N VAL A 434 4.23 22.17 0.37
CA VAL A 434 5.60 22.24 0.83
C VAL A 434 5.92 23.67 1.23
N ARG A 435 6.44 23.84 2.44
CA ARG A 435 6.94 25.12 2.95
C ARG A 435 8.43 25.02 3.21
N LEU A 436 9.21 25.90 2.62
CA LEU A 436 10.67 25.88 2.78
C LEU A 436 11.06 26.41 4.17
N LYS A 437 12.13 25.84 4.75
CA LYS A 437 12.63 26.22 6.08
C LYS A 437 13.72 27.30 6.04
N GLN A 438 14.33 27.50 4.88
CA GLN A 438 15.46 28.41 4.65
C GLN A 438 15.16 29.30 3.44
N GLU A 439 15.96 30.36 3.25
CA GLU A 439 15.96 31.17 2.02
C GLU A 439 16.56 30.37 0.85
N LEU A 440 15.89 29.30 0.47
CA LEU A 440 16.21 28.48 -0.68
C LEU A 440 15.19 28.78 -1.78
N SER A 441 15.65 28.88 -3.02
CA SER A 441 14.74 29.05 -4.16
C SER A 441 13.89 27.77 -4.33
N PRO A 442 12.53 27.86 -4.27
CA PRO A 442 11.67 26.71 -4.50
C PRO A 442 11.92 26.06 -5.87
N ARG A 443 12.24 26.89 -6.87
CA ARG A 443 12.54 26.45 -8.23
C ARG A 443 13.84 25.66 -8.30
N GLN A 444 14.87 26.09 -7.58
CA GLN A 444 16.14 25.39 -7.53
C GLN A 444 16.04 24.07 -6.76
N LEU A 445 15.28 24.05 -5.66
CA LEU A 445 14.98 22.81 -4.95
C LEU A 445 14.21 21.83 -5.84
N ALA A 446 13.22 22.30 -6.60
CA ALA A 446 12.46 21.48 -7.54
C ALA A 446 13.33 20.91 -8.67
N ALA A 447 14.30 21.68 -9.18
CA ALA A 447 15.28 21.19 -10.15
C ALA A 447 16.20 20.11 -9.56
N SER A 448 16.73 20.33 -8.34
CA SER A 448 17.56 19.34 -7.63
C SER A 448 16.78 18.08 -7.26
N PHE A 449 15.49 18.19 -6.95
CA PHE A 449 14.60 17.04 -6.66
C PHE A 449 14.45 16.10 -7.88
N CYS A 450 14.60 16.62 -9.11
CA CYS A 450 14.47 15.83 -10.34
C CYS A 450 15.76 15.06 -10.63
N ASN A 451 15.99 13.95 -9.93
CA ASN A 451 17.15 13.07 -10.13
C ASN A 451 16.82 11.62 -9.78
N SER A 452 17.64 10.68 -10.28
CA SER A 452 17.43 9.25 -10.13
C SER A 452 17.55 8.74 -8.68
N LEU A 453 18.40 9.35 -7.83
CA LEU A 453 18.54 8.97 -6.42
C LEU A 453 17.25 9.25 -5.64
N THR A 454 16.72 10.48 -5.75
CA THR A 454 15.45 10.87 -5.12
C THR A 454 14.31 9.98 -5.61
N PHE A 455 14.26 9.68 -6.91
CA PHE A 455 13.19 8.88 -7.51
C PHE A 455 13.25 7.41 -7.08
N ALA A 456 14.44 6.80 -7.07
CA ALA A 456 14.62 5.44 -6.60
C ALA A 456 14.28 5.30 -5.12
N TRP A 457 14.72 6.26 -4.30
CA TRP A 457 14.41 6.24 -2.87
C TRP A 457 12.93 6.44 -2.57
N ALA A 458 12.21 7.22 -3.39
CA ALA A 458 10.76 7.35 -3.26
C ALA A 458 10.03 6.02 -3.46
N GLU A 459 10.50 5.15 -4.37
CA GLU A 459 9.94 3.80 -4.54
C GLU A 459 10.29 2.87 -3.37
N VAL A 460 11.47 3.05 -2.75
CA VAL A 460 11.90 2.30 -1.55
C VAL A 460 11.06 2.69 -0.33
N CYS A 461 10.89 3.99 -0.07
CA CYS A 461 10.25 4.49 1.15
C CYS A 461 8.74 4.70 1.01
N GLY A 462 8.18 4.76 -0.19
CA GLY A 462 6.75 5.00 -0.39
C GLY A 462 5.87 3.77 -0.16
N ARG A 463 4.58 3.93 -0.46
CA ARG A 463 3.56 2.88 -0.36
C ARG A 463 2.91 2.68 -1.72
N SER A 464 3.07 1.52 -2.29
CA SER A 464 2.39 1.13 -3.53
C SER A 464 1.00 0.56 -3.23
N TYR A 465 -0.02 1.05 -3.92
CA TYR A 465 -1.36 0.48 -3.88
C TYR A 465 -1.75 -0.10 -5.24
N GLY A 466 -2.82 -0.91 -5.24
CA GLY A 466 -3.38 -1.50 -6.45
C GLY A 466 -3.65 -0.47 -7.54
N GLY A 467 -3.44 -0.88 -8.80
CA GLY A 467 -3.46 0.03 -9.96
C GLY A 467 -2.12 0.75 -10.21
N GLY A 468 -1.09 0.41 -9.42
CA GLY A 468 0.28 0.85 -9.64
C GLY A 468 0.56 2.27 -9.20
N VAL A 469 -0.22 2.83 -8.27
CA VAL A 469 0.04 4.17 -7.71
C VAL A 469 1.00 4.05 -6.53
N LEU A 470 2.04 4.88 -6.51
CA LEU A 470 2.89 5.13 -5.36
C LEU A 470 2.31 6.29 -4.54
N GLU A 471 2.18 6.11 -3.24
CA GLU A 471 1.79 7.16 -2.31
C GLU A 471 2.92 7.46 -1.34
N LEU A 472 3.21 8.74 -1.13
CA LEU A 472 4.11 9.21 -0.10
C LEU A 472 3.28 9.93 0.96
N GLU A 473 3.35 9.50 2.22
CA GLU A 473 2.88 10.33 3.33
C GLU A 473 3.90 11.44 3.65
N PRO A 474 3.52 12.54 4.33
CA PRO A 474 4.43 13.66 4.58
C PRO A 474 5.78 13.27 5.19
N ARG A 475 5.77 12.33 6.14
CA ARG A 475 7.02 11.84 6.75
C ARG A 475 7.91 11.07 5.76
N GLU A 476 7.33 10.24 4.91
CA GLU A 476 8.08 9.49 3.88
C GLU A 476 8.63 10.45 2.81
N ALA A 477 7.85 11.49 2.46
CA ALA A 477 8.31 12.56 1.58
C ALA A 477 9.46 13.38 2.19
N GLU A 478 9.41 13.67 3.49
CA GLU A 478 10.48 14.37 4.21
C GLU A 478 11.77 13.55 4.31
N GLU A 479 11.69 12.22 4.24
CA GLU A 479 12.85 11.32 4.24
C GLU A 479 13.55 11.20 2.88
N LEU A 480 13.02 11.84 1.81
CA LEU A 480 13.61 11.75 0.48
C LEU A 480 14.99 12.44 0.40
N PRO A 481 16.01 11.78 -0.19
CA PRO A 481 17.34 12.35 -0.36
C PRO A 481 17.33 13.42 -1.45
N ILE A 482 17.99 14.55 -1.19
CA ILE A 482 18.18 15.67 -2.11
C ILE A 482 19.69 15.91 -2.27
N PRO A 483 20.27 15.80 -3.48
CA PRO A 483 21.67 16.15 -3.76
C PRO A 483 21.92 17.66 -3.59
N PHE A 484 22.08 18.07 -2.33
CA PHE A 484 22.12 19.48 -1.92
C PHE A 484 23.43 20.18 -2.31
N ALA A 485 24.56 19.48 -2.31
CA ALA A 485 25.87 20.07 -2.61
C ALA A 485 25.97 20.67 -4.03
N ALA A 486 25.32 20.04 -5.00
CA ALA A 486 25.27 20.50 -6.39
C ALA A 486 23.95 21.19 -6.76
N LEU A 487 23.13 21.55 -5.76
CA LEU A 487 21.82 22.15 -5.99
C LEU A 487 21.92 23.41 -6.86
N LEU A 488 22.96 24.25 -6.70
CA LEU A 488 23.15 25.48 -7.47
C LEU A 488 23.79 25.26 -8.85
N HIS A 489 24.28 24.07 -9.16
CA HIS A 489 24.95 23.77 -10.44
C HIS A 489 23.97 23.40 -11.56
N VAL A 490 22.73 23.05 -11.20
CA VAL A 490 21.69 22.73 -12.19
C VAL A 490 20.98 24.01 -12.64
N ASP A 491 20.90 24.22 -13.95
CA ASP A 491 20.05 25.28 -14.52
C ASP A 491 18.57 24.87 -14.45
N ALA A 492 17.80 25.52 -13.57
CA ALA A 492 16.38 25.26 -13.39
C ALA A 492 15.50 25.75 -14.57
N ASP A 493 15.91 26.75 -15.34
CA ASP A 493 15.22 27.14 -16.57
C ASP A 493 15.33 26.04 -17.62
N LYS A 494 16.52 25.46 -17.74
CA LYS A 494 16.76 24.33 -18.64
C LYS A 494 15.98 23.07 -18.23
N VAL A 495 15.96 22.71 -16.95
CA VAL A 495 15.15 21.56 -16.46
C VAL A 495 13.66 21.77 -16.77
N ASP A 496 13.13 22.97 -16.49
CA ASP A 496 11.73 23.29 -16.78
C ASP A 496 11.41 23.19 -18.28
N SER A 497 12.32 23.67 -19.14
CA SER A 497 12.17 23.54 -20.59
C SER A 497 12.14 22.08 -21.03
N ILE A 498 13.11 21.28 -20.61
CA ILE A 498 13.25 19.86 -21.00
C ILE A 498 12.01 19.06 -20.56
N LEU A 499 11.52 19.25 -19.33
CA LEU A 499 10.32 18.55 -18.85
C LEU A 499 9.08 18.88 -19.68
N ARG A 500 8.97 20.11 -20.20
CA ARG A 500 7.83 20.55 -21.00
C ARG A 500 7.92 20.08 -22.47
N SER A 501 9.11 19.93 -23.04
CA SER A 501 9.31 19.53 -24.44
C SER A 501 9.61 18.04 -24.62
N ASP A 502 10.59 17.52 -23.88
CA ASP A 502 11.25 16.24 -24.15
C ASP A 502 10.88 15.18 -23.10
N GLY A 503 10.41 15.62 -21.94
CA GLY A 503 9.87 14.77 -20.87
C GLY A 503 10.90 14.33 -19.84
N LEU A 504 10.47 13.41 -18.98
CA LEU A 504 11.17 13.07 -17.73
C LEU A 504 12.54 12.43 -17.94
N ILE A 505 12.68 11.52 -18.91
CA ILE A 505 13.93 10.80 -19.14
C ILE A 505 15.02 11.77 -19.61
N ALA A 506 14.70 12.66 -20.55
CA ALA A 506 15.61 13.71 -21.00
C ALA A 506 16.00 14.67 -19.86
N ALA A 507 15.09 14.95 -18.92
CA ALA A 507 15.40 15.75 -17.75
C ALA A 507 16.43 15.05 -16.85
N LEU A 508 16.27 13.74 -16.61
CA LEU A 508 17.24 12.93 -15.84
C LEU A 508 18.59 12.81 -16.55
N ASP A 509 18.61 12.67 -17.88
CA ASP A 509 19.84 12.66 -18.69
C ASP A 509 20.64 13.97 -18.54
N TYR A 510 19.95 15.07 -18.24
CA TYR A 510 20.58 16.35 -17.94
C TYR A 510 20.96 16.51 -16.46
N THR A 511 20.08 16.14 -15.53
CA THR A 511 20.29 16.42 -14.10
C THR A 511 21.20 15.42 -13.41
N ASP A 512 21.15 14.13 -13.74
CA ASP A 512 21.92 13.09 -13.03
C ASP A 512 23.44 13.29 -13.16
N PRO A 513 24.03 13.56 -14.35
CA PRO A 513 25.46 13.80 -14.45
C PRO A 513 25.94 14.99 -13.60
N ILE A 514 25.11 16.02 -13.44
CA ILE A 514 25.45 17.22 -12.66
C ILE A 514 25.28 16.96 -11.16
N LEU A 515 24.12 16.43 -10.75
CA LEU A 515 23.75 16.28 -9.35
C LEU A 515 24.44 15.09 -8.70
N LEU A 516 24.48 13.96 -9.40
CA LEU A 516 25.00 12.69 -8.89
C LEU A 516 26.45 12.49 -9.31
N GLY A 517 26.78 12.82 -10.56
CA GLY A 517 28.15 12.74 -11.09
C GLY A 517 29.06 13.79 -10.47
N ASP A 518 29.00 15.03 -10.97
CA ASP A 518 29.86 16.12 -10.47
C ASP A 518 29.58 16.46 -8.99
N GLY A 519 28.32 16.33 -8.57
CA GLY A 519 27.88 16.72 -7.23
C GLY A 519 28.18 15.74 -6.10
N LEU A 520 28.10 14.43 -6.36
CA LEU A 520 28.36 13.38 -5.37
C LEU A 520 29.61 12.54 -5.69
N GLY A 521 30.20 12.71 -6.88
CA GLY A 521 31.35 11.96 -7.34
C GLY A 521 31.01 10.56 -7.85
N LEU A 522 29.74 10.29 -8.19
CA LEU A 522 29.32 8.98 -8.67
C LEU A 522 29.75 8.75 -10.12
N SER A 523 30.21 7.54 -10.41
CA SER A 523 30.50 7.10 -11.77
C SER A 523 29.22 6.97 -12.61
N VAL A 524 29.37 6.95 -13.93
CA VAL A 524 28.25 6.72 -14.86
C VAL A 524 27.57 5.37 -14.59
N GLU A 525 28.34 4.34 -14.22
CA GLU A 525 27.80 3.02 -13.90
C GLU A 525 26.93 3.03 -12.64
N GLU A 526 27.38 3.71 -11.58
CA GLU A 526 26.61 3.88 -10.35
C GLU A 526 25.32 4.68 -10.60
N ILE A 527 25.38 5.74 -11.40
CA ILE A 527 24.21 6.54 -11.78
C ILE A 527 23.19 5.69 -12.54
N LEU A 528 23.64 4.91 -13.52
CA LEU A 528 22.77 4.01 -14.29
C LEU A 528 22.19 2.90 -13.42
N SER A 529 22.96 2.37 -12.48
CA SER A 529 22.50 1.40 -11.47
C SER A 529 21.38 1.98 -10.60
N ILE A 530 21.56 3.19 -10.06
CA ILE A 530 20.53 3.89 -9.26
C ILE A 530 19.28 4.17 -10.09
N ARG A 531 19.44 4.63 -11.34
CA ARG A 531 18.31 4.82 -12.26
C ARG A 531 17.59 3.50 -12.56
N GLY A 532 18.34 2.41 -12.71
CA GLY A 532 17.81 1.05 -12.84
C GLY A 532 16.93 0.66 -11.66
N CYS A 533 17.34 0.96 -10.42
CA CYS A 533 16.54 0.71 -9.23
C CYS A 533 15.17 1.41 -9.29
N TRP A 534 15.14 2.69 -9.69
CA TRP A 534 13.88 3.42 -9.87
C TRP A 534 12.99 2.75 -10.91
N ILE A 535 13.53 2.46 -12.10
CA ILE A 535 12.78 1.85 -13.21
C ILE A 535 12.19 0.50 -12.78
N GLN A 536 13.01 -0.35 -12.16
CA GLN A 536 12.61 -1.69 -11.73
C GLN A 536 11.45 -1.63 -10.73
N LEU A 537 11.57 -0.83 -9.66
CA LEU A 537 10.52 -0.74 -8.64
C LEU A 537 9.24 -0.07 -9.18
N ARG A 538 9.40 1.00 -9.97
CA ARG A 538 8.28 1.69 -10.65
C ARG A 538 7.51 0.75 -11.55
N ASP A 539 8.20 -0.01 -12.39
CA ASP A 539 7.55 -0.90 -13.36
C ASP A 539 6.93 -2.11 -12.65
N ARG A 540 7.58 -2.64 -11.61
CA ARG A 540 7.01 -3.68 -10.73
C ARG A 540 5.66 -3.27 -10.15
N ARG A 541 5.45 -2.02 -9.73
CA ARG A 541 4.13 -1.57 -9.27
C ARG A 541 3.15 -1.29 -10.41
N LYS A 542 3.60 -0.70 -11.53
CA LYS A 542 2.72 -0.34 -12.65
C LYS A 542 2.16 -1.54 -13.42
N ASN A 543 2.89 -2.65 -13.42
CA ASN A 543 2.48 -3.88 -14.08
C ASN A 543 1.38 -4.67 -13.33
N ARG A 544 0.98 -4.20 -12.14
CA ARG A 544 -0.09 -4.77 -11.31
C ARG A 544 -1.48 -4.47 -11.85
N ARG A 545 -1.86 -5.19 -12.90
CA ARG A 545 -3.20 -5.19 -13.50
C ARG A 545 -3.86 -6.57 -13.33
N HIS A 546 -5.19 -6.61 -13.35
CA HIS A 546 -5.91 -7.89 -13.40
C HIS A 546 -5.52 -8.65 -14.66
N ALA A 547 -5.46 -9.99 -14.57
CA ALA A 547 -5.39 -10.82 -15.77
C ALA A 547 -6.58 -10.48 -16.69
N PRO A 548 -6.39 -10.34 -18.01
CA PRO A 548 -7.51 -10.16 -18.93
C PRO A 548 -8.46 -11.34 -18.77
N LYS A 549 -9.77 -11.08 -18.64
CA LYS A 549 -10.80 -12.13 -18.58
C LYS A 549 -10.56 -13.10 -19.74
N ARG A 550 -10.30 -14.38 -19.43
CA ARG A 550 -10.35 -15.43 -20.45
C ARG A 550 -11.74 -15.36 -21.07
N ALA A 551 -11.80 -15.20 -22.39
CA ALA A 551 -13.08 -15.19 -23.08
C ALA A 551 -13.78 -16.52 -22.80
N GLU A 552 -14.83 -16.50 -21.98
CA GLU A 552 -15.70 -17.65 -21.82
C GLU A 552 -16.16 -18.06 -23.22
N SER A 553 -15.81 -19.28 -23.63
CA SER A 553 -16.31 -19.85 -24.85
C SER A 553 -17.83 -19.86 -24.76
N LYS A 554 -18.48 -18.98 -25.53
CA LYS A 554 -19.94 -18.93 -25.61
C LYS A 554 -20.46 -20.36 -25.82
N PRO A 555 -21.43 -20.82 -25.02
CA PRO A 555 -22.01 -22.14 -25.23
C PRO A 555 -22.56 -22.20 -26.66
N LYS A 556 -22.13 -23.24 -27.41
CA LYS A 556 -22.63 -23.49 -28.77
C LYS A 556 -24.17 -23.48 -28.75
N PRO A 557 -24.84 -22.78 -29.68
CA PRO A 557 -26.29 -22.77 -29.74
C PRO A 557 -26.80 -24.21 -29.91
N LYS A 558 -27.78 -24.58 -29.07
CA LYS A 558 -28.48 -25.88 -29.17
C LYS A 558 -29.07 -26.03 -30.58
N PRO A 559 -28.95 -27.22 -31.22
CA PRO A 559 -29.55 -27.43 -32.53
C PRO A 559 -31.07 -27.28 -32.44
N GLN A 560 -31.62 -26.42 -33.30
CA GLN A 560 -33.07 -26.27 -33.49
C GLN A 560 -33.65 -27.62 -33.92
N LYS A 561 -34.61 -28.13 -33.15
CA LYS A 561 -35.46 -29.25 -33.57
C LYS A 561 -36.31 -28.77 -34.75
N THR A 562 -36.00 -29.23 -35.94
CA THR A 562 -36.90 -29.18 -37.09
C THR A 562 -38.09 -30.08 -36.81
N SER A 563 -39.28 -29.49 -36.71
CA SER A 563 -40.55 -30.22 -36.74
C SER A 563 -40.81 -30.68 -38.18
N LEU A 564 -40.56 -31.96 -38.44
CA LEU A 564 -41.09 -32.63 -39.62
C LEU A 564 -42.57 -32.95 -39.36
N ALA A 565 -43.43 -32.26 -40.09
CA ALA A 565 -44.81 -32.67 -40.30
C ALA A 565 -44.82 -33.98 -41.10
N ALA A 566 -45.41 -35.03 -40.53
CA ALA A 566 -45.75 -36.24 -41.26
C ALA A 566 -47.24 -36.18 -41.62
N THR A 567 -47.49 -36.08 -42.92
CA THR A 567 -48.74 -36.49 -43.56
C THR A 567 -48.80 -38.01 -43.61
N ALA A 568 -49.77 -38.58 -42.89
CA ALA A 568 -50.54 -39.82 -43.13
C ALA A 568 -50.99 -40.41 -41.79
#